data_AF-A0A0G1AZ41-F1
#
_entry.id   AF-A0A0G1AZ41-F1
#
_cell.length_a   1.000
_cell.length_b   1.000
_cell.length_c   1.000
_cell.angle_alpha   90.00
_cell.angle_beta   90.00
_cell.angle_gamma   90.00
#
_symmetry.space_group_name_H-M   'P 1'
#
loop_
_entity.id
_entity.type
_entity.pdbx_description
1 polymer ?
#
loop_
_entity_poly.entity_id
_entity_poly.type
_entity_poly.pdbx_seq_one_letter_code
_entity_poly.pdbx_strand_id
1 'polypeptide(L)' 'MNFSKKKWFWAGILIALLNPVFSGFIIAAFYLSEPELKKEGIIIAIVSILWGALSFYILKQTFPLVNFGF' A
#
# COMPACT_ATOMS: atom_id res chain seq x y z
N MET A 1 -0.73 -28.00 1.15
CA MET A 1 -0.89 -26.81 2.01
C MET A 1 0.41 -25.99 2.09
N ASN A 2 1.00 -25.55 0.96
CA ASN A 2 2.31 -24.86 0.95
C ASN A 2 2.38 -23.60 0.06
N PHE A 3 1.34 -23.27 -0.72
CA PHE A 3 1.35 -22.07 -1.56
C PHE A 3 1.15 -20.76 -0.77
N SER A 4 0.40 -20.81 0.34
CA SER A 4 0.14 -19.64 1.19
C SER A 4 1.45 -19.02 1.72
N LYS A 5 2.34 -19.80 2.35
CA LYS A 5 3.57 -19.25 2.96
C LYS A 5 4.50 -18.56 1.95
N LYS A 6 4.67 -19.14 0.76
CA LYS A 6 5.52 -18.54 -0.30
C LYS A 6 4.93 -17.22 -0.79
N LYS A 7 3.60 -17.14 -0.93
CA LYS A 7 2.88 -15.94 -1.33
C LYS A 7 3.06 -14.81 -0.29
N TRP A 8 2.92 -15.12 0.99
CA TRP A 8 3.12 -14.17 2.10
C TRP A 8 4.58 -13.71 2.25
N PHE A 9 5.56 -14.58 1.97
CA PHE A 9 6.97 -14.22 1.97
C PHE A 9 7.29 -13.16 0.90
N TRP A 10 6.79 -13.34 -0.32
CA TRP A 10 6.94 -12.35 -1.39
C TRP A 10 6.18 -11.05 -1.11
N ALA A 11 5.00 -11.12 -0.49
CA ALA A 11 4.27 -9.94 -0.04
C ALA A 11 5.06 -9.13 0.99
N GLY A 12 5.68 -9.80 1.97
CA GLY A 12 6.53 -9.15 2.97
C GLY A 12 7.76 -8.45 2.37
N ILE A 13 8.40 -9.07 1.37
CA ILE A 13 9.52 -8.45 0.64
C ILE A 13 9.06 -7.21 -0.14
N LEU A 14 7.93 -7.30 -0.84
CA LEU A 14 7.35 -6.17 -1.57
C LEU A 14 7.00 -5.00 -0.63
N ILE A 15 6.38 -5.29 0.52
CA ILE A 15 6.05 -4.30 1.56
C ILE A 15 7.31 -3.62 2.10
N ALA A 16 8.36 -4.41 2.37
CA ALA A 16 9.63 -3.89 2.90
C ALA A 16 10.38 -3.01 1.88
N LEU A 17 10.35 -3.37 0.60
CA LEU A 17 11.03 -2.64 -0.48
C LEU A 17 10.32 -1.36 -0.89
N LEU A 18 8.98 -1.34 -0.89
CA LEU A 18 8.20 -0.26 -1.50
C LEU A 18 7.85 0.90 -0.56
N ASN A 19 8.46 1.01 0.63
CA ASN A 19 8.21 2.06 1.63
C ASN A 19 6.83 1.88 2.34
N PRO A 20 6.75 2.10 3.67
CA PRO A 20 5.51 1.95 4.44
C PRO A 20 4.29 2.68 3.85
N VAL A 21 4.48 3.79 3.12
CA VAL A 21 3.36 4.48 2.46
C VAL A 21 2.72 3.66 1.33
N PHE A 22 3.50 2.97 0.50
CA PHE A 22 2.96 2.19 -0.63
C PHE A 22 2.65 0.73 -0.26
N SER A 23 3.08 0.28 0.92
CA SER A 23 2.79 -1.07 1.44
C SER A 23 1.30 -1.43 1.42
N GLY A 24 0.43 -0.46 1.67
CA GLY A 24 -1.01 -0.67 1.67
C GLY A 24 -1.58 -1.06 0.30
N PHE A 25 -1.05 -0.51 -0.79
CA PHE A 25 -1.49 -0.87 -2.15
C PHE A 25 -1.08 -2.30 -2.55
N ILE A 26 0.06 -2.77 -2.05
CA ILE A 26 0.54 -4.13 -2.31
C ILE A 26 -0.34 -5.14 -1.60
N ILE A 27 -0.65 -4.88 -0.32
CA ILE A 27 -1.56 -5.73 0.46
C ILE A 27 -2.94 -5.73 -0.20
N ALA A 28 -3.45 -4.56 -0.60
CA ALA A 28 -4.70 -4.46 -1.34
C ALA A 28 -4.69 -5.31 -2.63
N ALA A 29 -3.69 -5.14 -3.49
CA ALA A 29 -3.56 -5.90 -4.74
C ALA A 29 -3.52 -7.41 -4.50
N PHE A 30 -2.88 -7.83 -3.42
CA PHE A 30 -2.80 -9.23 -3.03
C PHE A 30 -4.13 -9.78 -2.54
N TYR A 31 -4.86 -9.03 -1.71
CA TYR A 31 -6.19 -9.42 -1.24
C TYR A 31 -7.21 -9.43 -2.38
N LEU A 32 -7.08 -8.50 -3.32
CA LEU A 32 -7.89 -8.46 -4.55
C LEU A 32 -7.63 -9.67 -5.48
N SER A 33 -6.44 -10.28 -5.40
CA SER A 33 -6.11 -11.50 -6.15
C SER A 33 -6.73 -12.77 -5.58
N GLU A 34 -7.22 -12.73 -4.34
CA GLU A 34 -7.92 -13.84 -3.69
C GLU A 34 -9.44 -13.60 -3.74
N PRO A 35 -10.23 -14.46 -4.41
CA PRO A 35 -11.68 -14.24 -4.58
C PRO A 35 -12.43 -14.05 -3.26
N GLU A 36 -11.98 -14.76 -2.22
CA GLU A 36 -12.57 -14.73 -0.87
C GLU A 36 -12.28 -13.44 -0.10
N LEU A 37 -11.18 -12.74 -0.44
CA LEU A 37 -10.68 -11.56 0.29
C LEU A 37 -10.86 -10.24 -0.48
N LYS A 38 -11.64 -10.27 -1.55
CA LYS A 38 -11.83 -9.10 -2.44
C LYS A 38 -12.37 -7.88 -1.71
N LYS A 39 -13.30 -8.06 -0.76
CA LYS A 39 -13.92 -6.95 -0.03
C LYS A 39 -12.90 -6.24 0.86
N GLU A 40 -12.10 -7.02 1.58
CA GLU A 40 -11.01 -6.57 2.42
C GLU A 40 -9.94 -5.87 1.58
N GLY A 41 -9.60 -6.43 0.41
CA GLY A 41 -8.68 -5.80 -0.54
C GLY A 41 -9.14 -4.42 -1.02
N ILE A 42 -10.44 -4.25 -1.30
CA ILE A 42 -11.01 -2.93 -1.64
C ILE A 42 -10.89 -1.95 -0.48
N ILE A 43 -11.21 -2.37 0.75
CA ILE A 43 -11.11 -1.51 1.94
C ILE A 43 -9.67 -1.05 2.15
N ILE A 44 -8.70 -1.97 2.07
CA ILE A 44 -7.27 -1.66 2.21
C ILE A 44 -6.82 -0.71 1.10
N ALA A 45 -7.29 -0.88 -0.14
CA ALA A 45 -6.98 0.05 -1.23
C ALA A 45 -7.46 1.47 -0.93
N ILE A 46 -8.71 1.63 -0.49
CA ILE A 46 -9.29 2.94 -0.17
C ILE A 46 -8.51 3.62 0.96
N VAL A 47 -8.24 2.89 2.05
CA VAL A 47 -7.47 3.41 3.19
C VAL A 47 -6.07 3.83 2.75
N SER A 48 -5.43 3.06 1.86
CA SER A 48 -4.10 3.38 1.33
C SER A 48 -4.10 4.65 0.48
N ILE A 49 -5.13 4.85 -0.36
CA ILE A 49 -5.31 6.09 -1.14
C ILE A 49 -5.47 7.29 -0.21
N LEU A 50 -6.35 7.19 0.79
CA LEU A 50 -6.60 8.27 1.75
C LEU A 50 -5.33 8.60 2.55
N TRP A 51 -4.60 7.59 2.99
CA TRP A 51 -3.36 7.77 3.73
C TRP A 51 -2.25 8.39 2.87
N GLY A 52 -2.13 7.96 1.61
CA GLY A 52 -1.20 8.56 0.65
C GLY A 52 -1.51 10.04 0.40
N ALA A 53 -2.78 10.38 0.21
CA ALA A 53 -3.23 11.77 0.04
C ALA A 53 -2.95 12.63 1.28
N LEU A 54 -3.24 12.10 2.48
CA LEU A 54 -2.96 12.78 3.74
C LEU A 54 -1.46 12.99 3.96
N SER A 55 -0.66 11.94 3.71
CA SER A 55 0.80 12.02 3.82
C SER A 55 1.39 13.05 2.86
N PHE A 56 0.89 13.10 1.62
CA PHE A 56 1.29 14.12 0.65
C PHE A 56 0.93 15.53 1.12
N TYR A 57 -0.28 15.72 1.65
CA TYR A 57 -0.71 17.02 2.19
C TYR A 57 0.19 17.49 3.34
N ILE A 58 0.49 16.59 4.29
CA ILE A 58 1.38 16.88 5.42
C ILE A 58 2.79 17.22 4.92
N LEU A 59 3.37 16.40 4.03
CA LEU A 59 4.70 16.65 3.48
C LEU A 59 4.79 18.00 2.76
N LYS A 60 3.76 18.36 1.99
CA LYS A 60 3.68 19.66 1.32
C LYS A 60 3.64 20.83 2.31
N GLN A 61 2.95 20.68 3.44
CA GLN A 61 2.87 21.72 4.47
C GLN A 61 4.15 21.81 5.30
N THR A 62 4.77 20.68 5.64
CA THR A 62 5.99 20.62 6.45
C THR A 62 7.23 21.04 5.67
N PHE A 63 7.29 20.77 4.36
CA PHE A 63 8.44 21.07 3.51
C PHE A 63 8.05 21.95 2.30
N PRO A 64 7.66 23.22 2.53
CA PRO A 64 7.18 24.11 1.45
C PRO A 64 8.26 24.48 0.41
N LEU A 65 9.54 24.25 0.72
CA LEU A 65 10.68 24.48 -0.19
C LEU A 65 10.99 23.27 -1.09
N VAL A 66 10.37 22.11 -0.82
CA VAL A 66 10.46 20.96 -1.73
C VAL A 66 9.47 21.19 -2.86
N ASN A 67 9.99 21.69 -3.98
CA ASN A 67 9.21 21.88 -5.19
C ASN A 67 8.89 20.51 -5.78
N PHE A 68 7.74 19.94 -5.43
CA PHE A 68 7.17 18.77 -6.09
C PHE A 68 6.66 19.18 -7.48
N GLY A 69 7.59 19.57 -8.35
CA GLY A 69 7.32 19.83 -9.76
C GLY A 69 6.90 18.52 -10.42
N PHE A 70 5.63 18.45 -10.81
CA PHE A 70 5.15 17.52 -11.83
C PHE A 70 5.23 18.22 -13.18
#